data_AF-A0A932I5R7-F1
#
_entry.id   AF-A0A932I5R7-F1
#
_cell.length_a   1.000
_cell.length_b   1.000
_cell.length_c   1.000
_cell.angle_alpha   90.00
_cell.angle_beta   90.00
_cell.angle_gamma   90.00
#
_symmetry.space_group_name_H-M   'P 1'
#
loop_
_entity.id
_entity.type
_entity.pdbx_description
1 polymer ?
#
loop_
_entity_poly.entity_id
_entity_poly.type
_entity_poly.pdbx_seq_one_letter_code
_entity_poly.pdbx_strand_id
1 'polypeptide(L)'
;MKHIKKRFLLEFKDENELIEKQGLEGFKITKEFDHKNLDGQKNRIILLITDTKNVYGGFVHKVNNKNFVFPVPDPTLIYFHNAQISVVRINAAREKLLKKLDFNEQLSESAINEIYEFYGETSSFVIYLFTSIESFTNQLIPDDYIFIRKLPSKTESFDKNQIQDNIDFKTKIKEVLKDAKGKGFFDKDTPVNQHIWNLKEFRNDIIHTKPKKDNVLWYDNLIKKSLNFKYTETLEAVAKFMNFYKPDFIIECDCGKDF
;
A
#
# COMPACT_ATOMS: atom_id res chain seq x y z
N MET A 1 -16.30 1.19 1.22
CA MET A 1 -15.42 2.33 0.89
C MET A 1 -15.39 2.54 -0.62
N LYS A 2 -15.69 3.74 -1.12
CA LYS A 2 -15.52 4.11 -2.55
C LYS A 2 -14.05 4.14 -2.94
N HIS A 3 -13.71 4.11 -4.24
CA HIS A 3 -12.30 4.19 -4.64
C HIS A 3 -11.64 5.45 -4.09
N ILE A 4 -10.37 5.34 -3.71
CA ILE A 4 -9.65 6.44 -3.08
C ILE A 4 -9.20 7.50 -4.09
N LYS A 5 -9.08 8.76 -3.65
CA LYS A 5 -8.44 9.81 -4.43
C LYS A 5 -6.96 9.46 -4.64
N LYS A 6 -6.55 9.34 -5.91
CA LYS A 6 -5.16 9.11 -6.31
C LYS A 6 -4.34 10.39 -6.06
N ARG A 7 -3.10 10.22 -5.60
CA ARG A 7 -2.16 11.34 -5.37
C ARG A 7 -0.79 11.03 -5.93
N PHE A 8 -0.08 12.09 -6.25
CA PHE A 8 1.27 12.04 -6.77
C PHE A 8 2.22 12.73 -5.80
N LEU A 9 3.48 12.28 -5.77
CA LEU A 9 4.50 12.86 -4.89
C LEU A 9 4.76 14.33 -5.19
N LEU A 10 4.61 14.70 -6.46
CA LEU A 10 4.76 16.06 -6.98
C LEU A 10 3.41 16.50 -7.56
N GLU A 11 2.49 16.89 -6.68
CA GLU A 11 1.18 17.43 -7.05
C GLU A 11 1.07 18.86 -6.51
N PHE A 12 0.71 19.80 -7.39
CA PHE A 12 0.67 21.24 -7.09
C PHE A 12 -0.69 21.82 -7.46
N LYS A 13 -1.13 22.84 -6.71
CA LYS A 13 -2.38 23.55 -7.01
C LYS A 13 -2.23 24.45 -8.24
N ASP A 14 -1.05 25.03 -8.41
CA ASP A 14 -0.68 25.83 -9.55
C ASP A 14 0.82 25.72 -9.86
N GLU A 15 1.23 26.27 -11.00
CA GLU A 15 2.60 26.19 -11.49
C GLU A 15 3.60 27.01 -10.66
N ASN A 16 3.14 28.04 -9.96
CA ASN A 16 4.00 28.94 -9.19
C ASN A 16 4.40 28.30 -7.85
N GLU A 17 3.56 27.41 -7.30
CA GLU A 17 3.87 26.61 -6.10
C GLU A 17 5.13 25.74 -6.28
N LEU A 18 5.50 25.40 -7.53
CA LEU A 18 6.69 24.63 -7.86
C LEU A 18 8.00 25.34 -7.45
N ILE A 19 8.07 26.64 -7.73
CA ILE A 19 9.28 27.46 -7.61
C ILE A 19 9.59 27.70 -6.14
N GLU A 20 8.57 27.80 -5.29
CA GLU A 20 8.73 28.10 -3.86
C GLU A 20 9.13 26.88 -3.02
N LYS A 21 8.78 25.65 -3.44
CA LYS A 21 8.84 24.49 -2.52
C LYS A 21 10.11 23.65 -2.54
N GLN A 22 10.93 23.62 -3.60
CA GLN A 22 11.98 22.58 -3.69
C GLN A 22 13.27 22.95 -4.45
N GLY A 23 13.50 24.19 -4.88
CA GLY A 23 14.68 24.51 -5.69
C GLY A 23 14.77 23.66 -6.97
N LEU A 24 13.61 23.19 -7.46
CA LEU A 24 13.47 22.38 -8.66
C LEU A 24 13.27 23.28 -9.88
N GLU A 25 13.89 22.90 -10.99
CA GLU A 25 13.63 23.53 -12.29
C GLU A 25 12.50 22.76 -13.00
N GLY A 26 11.34 23.41 -13.15
CA GLY A 26 10.17 22.88 -13.85
C GLY A 26 10.16 23.25 -15.32
N PHE A 27 9.88 22.28 -16.18
CA PHE A 27 9.72 22.51 -17.61
C PHE A 27 8.32 22.11 -18.08
N LYS A 28 7.66 22.98 -18.83
CA LYS A 28 6.39 22.65 -19.49
C LYS A 28 6.66 21.86 -20.77
N ILE A 29 5.86 20.82 -20.98
CA ILE A 29 5.80 20.16 -22.29
C ILE A 29 5.12 21.12 -23.28
N THR A 30 5.90 21.74 -24.15
CA THR A 30 5.39 22.43 -25.35
C THR A 30 5.63 21.56 -26.58
N LYS A 31 4.95 21.84 -27.70
CA LYS A 31 5.21 21.15 -28.98
C LYS A 31 6.65 21.31 -29.47
N GLU A 32 7.38 22.31 -28.98
CA GLU A 32 8.75 22.65 -29.35
C GLU A 32 9.79 22.15 -28.32
N PHE A 33 9.37 21.33 -27.37
CA PHE A 33 10.22 20.93 -26.27
C PHE A 33 11.27 19.89 -26.70
N ASP A 34 12.55 20.27 -26.68
CA ASP A 34 13.65 19.37 -27.06
C ASP A 34 13.89 18.31 -25.97
N HIS A 35 13.31 17.13 -26.19
CA HIS A 35 13.42 15.99 -25.29
C HIS A 35 14.84 15.42 -25.15
N LYS A 36 15.83 15.89 -25.91
CA LYS A 36 17.19 15.33 -25.91
C LYS A 36 18.01 15.62 -24.64
N ASN A 37 17.59 16.57 -23.80
CA ASN A 37 18.44 17.11 -22.72
C ASN A 37 18.01 16.79 -21.28
N LEU A 38 17.06 15.87 -21.04
CA LEU A 38 16.50 15.67 -19.70
C LEU A 38 16.68 14.29 -19.09
N ASP A 39 17.20 13.32 -19.85
CA ASP A 39 17.44 12.00 -19.29
C ASP A 39 18.59 12.09 -18.26
N GLY A 40 18.30 11.77 -17.00
CA GLY A 40 19.30 11.68 -15.93
C GLY A 40 19.74 12.99 -15.24
N GLN A 41 19.11 14.14 -15.49
CA GLN A 41 19.48 15.39 -14.80
C GLN A 41 18.78 15.51 -13.43
N LYS A 42 19.57 15.58 -12.35
CA LYS A 42 19.07 15.78 -10.98
C LYS A 42 18.31 17.09 -10.86
N ASN A 43 17.24 17.10 -10.07
CA ASN A 43 16.43 18.28 -9.72
C ASN A 43 15.67 18.95 -10.89
N ARG A 44 15.52 18.26 -12.03
CA ARG A 44 14.66 18.70 -13.14
C ARG A 44 13.42 17.84 -13.22
N ILE A 45 12.27 18.50 -13.29
CA ILE A 45 10.98 17.83 -13.40
C ILE A 45 10.18 18.39 -14.57
N ILE A 46 9.40 17.54 -15.20
CA ILE A 46 8.46 17.94 -16.24
C ILE A 46 7.10 18.18 -15.60
N LEU A 47 6.49 19.31 -15.95
CA LEU A 47 5.14 19.65 -15.54
C LEU A 47 4.13 19.08 -16.54
N LEU A 48 3.26 18.22 -16.01
CA LEU A 48 2.08 17.69 -16.68
C LEU A 48 0.86 18.45 -16.15
N ILE A 49 0.13 19.12 -17.05
CA ILE A 49 -1.05 19.89 -16.70
C ILE A 49 -2.26 19.16 -17.27
N THR A 50 -3.23 18.81 -16.42
CA THR A 50 -4.47 18.18 -16.86
C THR A 50 -5.45 19.19 -17.44
N ASP A 51 -6.46 18.69 -18.15
CA ASP A 51 -7.65 19.43 -18.58
C ASP A 51 -8.36 20.15 -17.42
N THR A 52 -8.30 19.55 -16.23
CA THR A 52 -8.81 20.07 -14.96
C THR A 52 -7.86 21.07 -14.26
N LYS A 53 -6.75 21.44 -14.91
CA LYS A 53 -5.71 22.37 -14.42
C LYS A 53 -4.91 21.89 -13.20
N ASN A 54 -4.96 20.60 -12.86
CA ASN A 54 -4.05 20.06 -11.86
C ASN A 54 -2.65 19.93 -12.46
N VAL A 55 -1.64 20.20 -11.64
CA VAL A 55 -0.23 20.18 -12.07
C VAL A 55 0.50 19.03 -11.38
N TYR A 56 1.14 18.18 -12.18
CA TYR A 56 1.91 17.04 -11.72
C TYR A 56 3.37 17.11 -12.19
N GLY A 57 4.30 16.85 -11.29
CA GLY A 57 5.71 16.65 -11.62
C GLY A 57 5.97 15.22 -12.09
N GLY A 58 6.73 15.08 -13.17
CA GLY A 58 7.16 13.80 -13.71
C GLY A 58 8.60 13.79 -14.21
N PHE A 59 9.06 12.62 -14.59
CA PHE A 59 10.38 12.40 -15.20
C PHE A 59 10.25 11.87 -16.62
N VAL A 60 11.23 12.16 -17.46
CA VAL A 60 11.32 11.59 -18.81
C VAL A 60 11.95 10.21 -18.72
N HIS A 61 11.37 9.23 -19.42
CA HIS A 61 12.02 7.93 -19.61
C HIS A 61 11.72 7.39 -21.01
N LYS A 62 12.73 6.74 -21.61
CA LYS A 62 12.66 6.24 -22.98
C LYS A 62 12.23 4.78 -23.00
N VAL A 63 11.10 4.50 -23.65
CA VAL A 63 10.56 3.14 -23.86
C VAL A 63 10.39 2.91 -25.36
N ASN A 64 10.93 1.82 -25.89
CA ASN A 64 10.85 1.48 -27.33
C ASN A 64 11.23 2.65 -28.25
N ASN A 65 12.35 3.31 -27.92
CA ASN A 65 12.86 4.49 -28.60
C ASN A 65 11.96 5.75 -28.61
N LYS A 66 10.90 5.78 -27.81
CA LYS A 66 10.03 6.94 -27.62
C LYS A 66 10.17 7.48 -26.21
N ASN A 67 10.23 8.79 -26.07
CA ASN A 67 10.27 9.46 -24.77
C ASN A 67 8.85 9.59 -24.22
N PHE A 68 8.68 9.19 -22.96
CA PHE A 68 7.44 9.34 -22.21
C PHE A 68 7.71 10.14 -20.96
N VAL A 69 6.70 10.87 -20.49
CA VAL A 69 6.76 11.58 -19.21
C VAL A 69 5.89 10.81 -18.23
N PHE A 70 6.53 10.36 -17.15
CA PHE A 70 5.88 9.59 -16.10
C PHE A 70 5.68 10.48 -14.87
N PRO A 71 4.43 10.79 -14.49
CA PRO A 71 4.19 11.34 -13.16
C PRO A 71 4.50 10.29 -12.10
N VAL A 72 4.90 10.71 -10.90
CA VAL A 72 5.28 9.78 -9.82
C VAL A 72 4.14 9.63 -8.81
N PRO A 73 3.28 8.60 -8.92
CA PRO A 73 2.24 8.34 -7.93
C PRO A 73 2.84 8.01 -6.57
N ASP A 74 2.13 8.31 -5.47
CA ASP A 74 2.53 7.85 -4.13
C ASP A 74 2.47 6.31 -4.06
N PRO A 75 3.61 5.61 -3.91
CA PRO A 75 3.62 4.14 -3.89
C PRO A 75 2.73 3.54 -2.79
N THR A 76 2.65 4.21 -1.64
CA THR A 76 1.79 3.77 -0.52
C THR A 76 0.33 3.69 -0.95
N LEU A 77 -0.13 4.69 -1.71
CA LEU A 77 -1.50 4.75 -2.22
C LEU A 77 -1.72 3.78 -3.38
N ILE A 78 -0.70 3.50 -4.19
CA ILE A 78 -0.78 2.43 -5.22
C ILE A 78 -1.08 1.09 -4.54
N TYR A 79 -0.35 0.74 -3.48
CA TYR A 79 -0.58 -0.51 -2.75
C TYR A 79 -1.97 -0.53 -2.10
N PHE A 80 -2.38 0.57 -1.45
CA PHE A 80 -3.72 0.66 -0.85
C PHE A 80 -4.82 0.49 -1.90
N HIS A 81 -4.70 1.18 -3.05
CA HIS A 81 -5.66 1.10 -4.14
C HIS A 81 -5.79 -0.33 -4.71
N ASN A 82 -4.67 -1.03 -4.90
CA ASN A 82 -4.70 -2.40 -5.38
C ASN A 82 -5.35 -3.35 -4.35
N ALA A 83 -5.07 -3.17 -3.06
CA ALA A 83 -5.77 -3.91 -2.02
C ALA A 83 -7.29 -3.65 -2.08
N GLN A 84 -7.70 -2.40 -2.25
CA GLN A 84 -9.10 -2.04 -2.38
C GLN A 84 -9.76 -2.72 -3.60
N ILE A 85 -9.12 -2.72 -4.77
CA ILE A 85 -9.60 -3.43 -5.96
C ILE A 85 -9.76 -4.93 -5.66
N SER A 86 -8.78 -5.54 -4.99
CA SER A 86 -8.86 -6.96 -4.65
C SER A 86 -10.05 -7.29 -3.76
N VAL A 87 -10.57 -6.38 -2.90
CA VAL A 87 -11.79 -6.66 -2.13
C VAL A 87 -12.99 -7.01 -3.03
N VAL A 88 -13.17 -6.24 -4.11
CA VAL A 88 -14.27 -6.50 -5.09
C VAL A 88 -14.06 -7.83 -5.77
N ARG A 89 -12.83 -8.09 -6.22
CA ARG A 89 -12.48 -9.31 -6.94
C ARG A 89 -12.60 -10.53 -6.05
N ILE A 90 -12.21 -10.43 -4.78
CA ILE A 90 -12.38 -11.48 -3.76
C ILE A 90 -13.85 -11.83 -3.58
N ASN A 91 -14.73 -10.83 -3.47
CA ASN A 91 -16.17 -11.07 -3.33
C ASN A 91 -16.73 -11.79 -4.56
N ALA A 92 -16.41 -11.31 -5.77
CA ALA A 92 -16.83 -11.94 -7.01
C ALA A 92 -16.29 -13.37 -7.16
N ALA A 93 -14.99 -13.57 -6.93
CA ALA A 93 -14.34 -14.88 -7.00
C ALA A 93 -14.90 -15.85 -5.95
N ARG A 94 -15.19 -15.37 -4.73
CA ARG A 94 -15.82 -16.17 -3.68
C ARG A 94 -17.20 -16.66 -4.10
N GLU A 95 -18.03 -15.79 -4.65
CA GLU A 95 -19.37 -16.18 -5.09
C GLU A 95 -19.31 -17.25 -6.20
N LYS A 96 -18.42 -17.07 -7.19
CA LYS A 96 -18.20 -18.06 -8.25
C LYS A 96 -17.73 -19.40 -7.66
N LEU A 97 -16.76 -19.35 -6.76
CA LEU A 97 -16.18 -20.52 -6.10
C LEU A 97 -17.26 -21.31 -5.34
N LEU A 98 -18.02 -20.64 -4.47
CA LEU A 98 -19.02 -21.29 -3.63
C LEU A 98 -20.17 -21.91 -4.45
N LYS A 99 -20.54 -21.32 -5.59
CA LYS A 99 -21.51 -21.91 -6.52
C LYS A 99 -21.03 -23.23 -7.14
N LYS A 100 -19.71 -23.40 -7.32
CA LYS A 100 -19.13 -24.59 -7.96
C LYS A 100 -18.65 -25.66 -6.96
N LEU A 101 -18.56 -25.34 -5.68
CA LEU A 101 -18.20 -26.26 -4.60
C LEU A 101 -19.41 -26.86 -3.87
N ASP A 102 -20.62 -26.72 -4.42
CA ASP A 102 -21.80 -27.33 -3.83
C ASP A 102 -21.68 -28.86 -3.82
N PHE A 103 -21.99 -29.48 -2.68
CA PHE A 103 -21.65 -30.86 -2.31
C PHE A 103 -22.43 -31.95 -3.07
N ASN A 104 -23.07 -31.58 -4.18
CA ASN A 104 -24.02 -32.44 -4.87
C ASN A 104 -23.42 -33.18 -6.07
N GLU A 105 -22.21 -32.82 -6.55
CA GLU A 105 -21.59 -33.45 -7.72
C GLU A 105 -20.04 -33.49 -7.67
N GLN A 106 -19.43 -34.20 -8.62
CA GLN A 106 -17.98 -34.21 -8.84
C GLN A 106 -17.44 -32.80 -9.09
N LEU A 107 -16.26 -32.51 -8.54
CA LEU A 107 -15.59 -31.22 -8.76
C LEU A 107 -15.22 -31.05 -10.24
N SER A 108 -15.82 -30.07 -10.93
CA SER A 108 -15.43 -29.75 -12.30
C SER A 108 -14.01 -29.16 -12.36
N GLU A 109 -13.27 -29.39 -13.45
CA GLU A 109 -11.97 -28.73 -13.67
C GLU A 109 -12.09 -27.20 -13.63
N SER A 110 -13.23 -26.66 -14.07
CA SER A 110 -13.49 -25.22 -14.02
C SER A 110 -13.55 -24.67 -12.59
N ALA A 111 -13.89 -25.50 -11.60
CA ALA A 111 -13.89 -25.10 -10.19
C ALA A 111 -12.46 -24.95 -9.63
N ILE A 112 -11.49 -25.67 -10.19
CA ILE A 112 -10.07 -25.52 -9.84
C ILE A 112 -9.59 -24.11 -10.21
N ASN A 113 -10.01 -23.57 -11.35
CA ASN A 113 -9.67 -22.19 -11.73
C ASN A 113 -10.24 -21.17 -10.74
N GLU A 114 -11.48 -21.35 -10.28
CA GLU A 114 -12.09 -20.45 -9.29
C GLU A 114 -11.36 -20.49 -7.93
N ILE A 115 -10.85 -21.67 -7.54
CA ILE A 115 -10.00 -21.84 -6.36
C ILE A 115 -8.77 -20.95 -6.51
N TYR A 116 -8.03 -21.07 -7.62
CA TYR A 116 -6.81 -20.29 -7.85
C TYR A 116 -7.09 -18.78 -7.94
N GLU A 117 -8.19 -18.37 -8.60
CA GLU A 117 -8.61 -16.97 -8.70
C GLU A 117 -8.89 -16.40 -7.30
N PHE A 118 -9.70 -17.09 -6.49
CA PHE A 118 -10.06 -16.63 -5.14
C PHE A 118 -8.84 -16.50 -4.21
N TYR A 119 -7.96 -17.50 -4.18
CA TYR A 119 -6.76 -17.45 -3.32
C TYR A 119 -5.70 -16.49 -3.86
N GLY A 120 -5.62 -16.32 -5.18
CA GLY A 120 -4.76 -15.32 -5.82
C GLY A 120 -5.16 -13.89 -5.45
N GLU A 121 -6.46 -13.57 -5.52
CA GLU A 121 -6.98 -12.27 -5.13
C GLU A 121 -6.90 -12.03 -3.62
N THR A 122 -7.14 -13.06 -2.81
CA THR A 122 -6.92 -13.02 -1.36
C THR A 122 -5.46 -12.68 -1.01
N SER A 123 -4.52 -13.39 -1.64
CA SER A 123 -3.08 -13.17 -1.42
C SER A 123 -2.67 -11.77 -1.85
N SER A 124 -3.19 -11.30 -2.99
CA SER A 124 -2.97 -9.95 -3.51
C SER A 124 -3.45 -8.90 -2.51
N PHE A 125 -4.68 -9.02 -1.99
CA PHE A 125 -5.20 -8.11 -0.96
C PHE A 125 -4.27 -8.03 0.25
N VAL A 126 -3.91 -9.18 0.81
CA VAL A 126 -3.13 -9.24 2.06
C VAL A 126 -1.74 -8.63 1.85
N ILE A 127 -1.08 -8.98 0.75
CA ILE A 127 0.26 -8.47 0.41
C ILE A 127 0.19 -6.97 0.17
N TYR A 128 -0.69 -6.50 -0.72
CA TYR A 128 -0.77 -5.08 -1.05
C TYR A 128 -1.17 -4.23 0.15
N LEU A 129 -2.15 -4.66 0.95
CA LEU A 129 -2.57 -3.88 2.11
C LEU A 129 -1.47 -3.80 3.16
N PHE A 130 -0.78 -4.91 3.44
CA PHE A 130 0.31 -4.92 4.41
C PHE A 130 1.51 -4.09 3.92
N THR A 131 1.89 -4.21 2.64
CA THR A 131 2.93 -3.38 2.02
C THR A 131 2.57 -1.89 2.07
N SER A 132 1.30 -1.53 1.91
CA SER A 132 0.83 -0.16 2.08
C SER A 132 1.13 0.37 3.49
N ILE A 133 0.83 -0.42 4.54
CA ILE A 133 1.07 0.00 5.93
C ILE A 133 2.57 0.12 6.24
N GLU A 134 3.39 -0.83 5.79
CA GLU A 134 4.85 -0.79 5.96
C GLU A 134 5.44 0.42 5.25
N SER A 135 5.08 0.65 3.98
CA SER A 135 5.51 1.82 3.21
C SER A 135 5.10 3.13 3.89
N PHE A 136 3.86 3.22 4.35
CA PHE A 136 3.36 4.39 5.08
C PHE A 136 4.14 4.63 6.38
N THR A 137 4.37 3.57 7.16
CA THR A 137 5.13 3.63 8.41
C THR A 137 6.54 4.13 8.16
N ASN A 138 7.20 3.63 7.12
CA ASN A 138 8.54 4.06 6.72
C ASN A 138 8.58 5.54 6.29
N GLN A 139 7.56 6.02 5.57
CA GLN A 139 7.43 7.44 5.19
C GLN A 139 7.26 8.36 6.41
N LEU A 140 6.64 7.89 7.49
CA LEU A 140 6.43 8.70 8.69
C LEU A 140 7.71 8.93 9.51
N ILE A 141 8.72 8.08 9.41
CA ILE A 141 9.95 8.21 10.19
C ILE A 141 10.79 9.38 9.64
N PRO A 142 11.07 10.43 10.46
CA PRO A 142 11.95 11.54 10.05
C PRO A 142 13.37 11.06 9.73
N ASP A 143 14.07 11.76 8.82
CA ASP A 143 15.42 11.36 8.39
C ASP A 143 16.47 11.45 9.51
N ASP A 144 16.29 12.38 10.45
CA ASP A 144 17.15 12.63 11.60
C ASP A 144 16.72 11.89 12.87
N TYR A 145 15.66 11.08 12.79
CA TYR A 145 15.13 10.36 13.95
C TYR A 145 16.00 9.16 14.31
N ILE A 146 16.32 9.04 15.61
CA ILE A 146 17.06 7.93 16.20
C ILE A 146 16.19 7.20 17.22
N PHE A 147 15.93 5.92 16.99
CA PHE A 147 15.23 5.07 17.95
C PHE A 147 16.22 4.47 18.96
N ILE A 148 15.97 4.66 20.25
CA ILE A 148 16.82 4.14 21.32
C ILE A 148 16.09 3.01 22.04
N ARG A 149 16.65 1.80 21.97
CA ARG A 149 16.16 0.62 22.68
C ARG A 149 17.09 0.27 23.84
N LYS A 150 16.59 0.40 25.07
CA LYS A 150 17.31 0.06 26.29
C LYS A 150 17.04 -1.40 26.66
N LEU A 151 18.06 -2.24 26.58
CA LEU A 151 18.04 -3.60 27.10
C LEU A 151 18.79 -3.63 28.44
N PRO A 152 18.56 -4.64 29.30
CA PRO A 152 19.22 -4.72 30.61
C PRO A 152 20.76 -4.66 30.56
N SER A 153 21.37 -5.17 29.48
CA SER A 153 22.82 -5.29 29.32
C SER A 153 23.43 -4.31 28.31
N LYS A 154 22.62 -3.64 27.48
CA LYS A 154 23.11 -2.73 26.44
C LYS A 154 22.04 -1.74 25.99
N THR A 155 22.46 -0.58 25.53
CA THR A 155 21.59 0.36 24.81
C THR A 155 21.91 0.25 23.33
N GLU A 156 20.87 0.06 22.52
CA GLU A 156 20.98 0.05 21.07
C GLU A 156 20.36 1.34 20.50
N SER A 157 20.99 1.91 19.48
CA SER A 157 20.48 3.05 18.72
C SER A 157 20.30 2.66 17.26
N PHE A 158 19.17 3.02 16.68
CA PHE A 158 18.84 2.72 15.29
C PHE A 158 18.53 4.02 14.54
N ASP A 159 19.22 4.25 13.44
CA ASP A 159 18.87 5.31 12.48
C ASP A 159 17.65 4.91 11.63
N LYS A 160 17.15 5.85 10.80
CA LYS A 160 16.00 5.60 9.94
C LYS A 160 16.13 4.34 9.07
N ASN A 161 17.26 4.13 8.41
CA ASN A 161 17.44 2.98 7.51
C ASN A 161 17.44 1.68 8.32
N GLN A 162 18.15 1.67 9.45
CA GLN A 162 18.18 0.53 10.36
C GLN A 162 16.80 0.23 10.96
N ILE A 163 15.99 1.26 11.23
CA ILE A 163 14.60 1.06 11.66
C ILE A 163 13.79 0.39 10.55
N GLN A 164 13.88 0.89 9.33
CA GLN A 164 13.13 0.38 8.19
C GLN A 164 13.47 -1.09 7.89
N ASP A 165 14.75 -1.46 7.99
CA ASP A 165 15.25 -2.78 7.59
C ASP A 165 15.24 -3.82 8.73
N ASN A 166 15.54 -3.40 9.97
CA ASN A 166 15.87 -4.34 11.06
C ASN A 166 14.86 -4.36 12.22
N ILE A 167 13.96 -3.38 12.32
CA ILE A 167 12.94 -3.36 13.37
C ILE A 167 11.67 -4.04 12.87
N ASP A 168 11.11 -4.93 13.68
CA ASP A 168 9.89 -5.62 13.31
C ASP A 168 8.69 -4.67 13.29
N PHE A 169 7.68 -5.04 12.50
CA PHE A 169 6.47 -4.25 12.31
C PHE A 169 5.76 -3.86 13.62
N LYS A 170 5.73 -4.75 14.62
CA LYS A 170 5.02 -4.48 15.88
C LYS A 170 5.73 -3.38 16.66
N THR A 171 7.05 -3.48 16.80
CA THR A 171 7.84 -2.43 17.45
C THR A 171 7.80 -1.13 16.65
N LYS A 172 7.85 -1.18 15.31
CA LYS A 172 7.70 0.01 14.45
C LYS A 172 6.40 0.78 14.76
N ILE A 173 5.24 0.12 14.76
CA ILE A 173 3.96 0.86 14.90
C ILE A 173 3.57 1.19 16.35
N LYS A 174 4.07 0.43 17.35
CA LYS A 174 3.74 0.66 18.77
C LYS A 174 4.73 1.56 19.50
N GLU A 175 6.01 1.49 19.14
CA GLU A 175 7.08 2.18 19.85
C GLU A 175 7.68 3.29 18.98
N VAL A 176 8.23 2.94 17.82
CA VAL A 176 8.93 3.90 16.94
C VAL A 176 7.98 5.02 16.49
N LEU A 177 6.83 4.69 15.91
CA LEU A 177 5.89 5.72 15.45
C LEU A 177 5.32 6.54 16.60
N LYS A 178 5.07 5.91 17.76
CA LYS A 178 4.56 6.61 18.93
C LYS A 178 5.55 7.66 19.41
N ASP A 179 6.82 7.28 19.51
CA ASP A 179 7.90 8.17 19.91
C ASP A 179 8.16 9.26 18.86
N ALA A 180 8.35 8.86 17.59
CA ALA A 180 8.63 9.78 16.49
C ALA A 180 7.50 10.79 16.21
N LYS A 181 6.23 10.46 16.51
CA LYS A 181 5.07 11.33 16.27
C LYS A 181 4.41 11.88 17.54
N GLY A 182 4.86 11.47 18.72
CA GLY A 182 4.26 11.86 20.00
C GLY A 182 2.82 11.39 20.22
N LYS A 183 2.32 10.43 19.44
CA LYS A 183 0.95 9.87 19.55
C LYS A 183 0.93 8.41 19.06
N GLY A 184 0.19 7.54 19.73
CA GLY A 184 0.12 6.11 19.38
C GLY A 184 -1.28 5.65 18.98
N PHE A 185 -1.44 5.18 17.74
CA PHE A 185 -2.70 4.57 17.30
C PHE A 185 -3.06 3.28 18.08
N PHE A 186 -2.06 2.64 18.68
CA PHE A 186 -2.18 1.40 19.45
C PHE A 186 -2.03 1.64 20.97
N ASP A 187 -2.23 2.87 21.45
CA ASP A 187 -2.19 3.18 22.89
C ASP A 187 -3.39 2.58 23.64
N LYS A 188 -4.50 2.33 22.94
CA LYS A 188 -5.66 1.61 23.44
C LYS A 188 -5.91 0.41 22.53
N ASP A 189 -6.23 -0.74 23.10
CA ASP A 189 -6.67 -1.88 22.32
C ASP A 189 -8.13 -1.68 21.91
N THR A 190 -8.35 -1.51 20.61
CA THR A 190 -9.70 -1.38 20.01
C THR A 190 -9.94 -2.48 18.98
N PRO A 191 -11.21 -2.78 18.65
CA PRO A 191 -11.52 -3.70 17.54
C PRO A 191 -10.85 -3.29 16.22
N VAL A 192 -10.67 -1.98 15.98
CA VAL A 192 -9.95 -1.45 14.81
C VAL A 192 -8.49 -1.89 14.80
N ASN A 193 -7.80 -1.84 15.95
CA ASN A 193 -6.43 -2.33 16.06
C ASN A 193 -6.33 -3.84 15.78
N GLN A 194 -7.33 -4.61 16.24
CA GLN A 194 -7.36 -6.06 16.04
C GLN A 194 -7.40 -6.45 14.56
N HIS A 195 -8.09 -5.69 13.71
CA HIS A 195 -8.07 -5.93 12.27
C HIS A 195 -6.67 -5.81 11.66
N ILE A 196 -5.85 -4.86 12.12
CA ILE A 196 -4.48 -4.69 11.64
C ILE A 196 -3.59 -5.85 12.13
N TRP A 197 -3.78 -6.32 13.36
CA TRP A 197 -3.09 -7.51 13.85
C TRP A 197 -3.49 -8.76 13.07
N ASN A 198 -4.79 -8.93 12.80
CA ASN A 198 -5.28 -10.05 11.99
C ASN A 198 -4.69 -10.03 10.58
N LEU A 199 -4.54 -8.85 9.96
CA LEU A 199 -3.86 -8.69 8.67
C LEU A 199 -2.39 -9.13 8.74
N LYS A 200 -1.64 -8.66 9.76
CA LYS A 200 -0.24 -9.06 9.96
C LYS A 200 -0.10 -10.58 10.09
N GLU A 201 -0.93 -11.20 10.94
CA GLU A 201 -0.91 -12.65 11.11
C GLU A 201 -1.30 -13.38 9.83
N PHE A 202 -2.28 -12.87 9.07
CA PHE A 202 -2.66 -13.46 7.79
C PHE A 202 -1.53 -13.37 6.76
N ARG A 203 -0.86 -12.22 6.68
CA ARG A 203 0.32 -12.05 5.82
C ARG A 203 1.42 -13.04 6.19
N ASN A 204 1.68 -13.22 7.47
CA ASN A 204 2.65 -14.21 7.95
C ASN A 204 2.26 -15.63 7.53
N ASP A 205 0.99 -16.02 7.66
CA ASP A 205 0.52 -17.34 7.22
C ASP A 205 0.74 -17.55 5.72
N ILE A 206 0.46 -16.54 4.89
CA ILE A 206 0.61 -16.59 3.42
C ILE A 206 2.08 -16.71 3.00
N ILE A 207 2.97 -15.85 3.51
CA ILE A 207 4.38 -15.84 3.06
C ILE A 207 5.20 -16.97 3.68
N HIS A 208 4.84 -17.44 4.87
CA HIS A 208 5.54 -18.50 5.60
C HIS A 208 4.76 -19.81 5.52
N THR A 209 3.95 -19.96 4.46
CA THR A 209 3.23 -21.18 4.13
C THR A 209 4.24 -22.33 4.05
N LYS A 210 4.20 -23.24 5.03
CA LYS A 210 5.10 -24.40 5.14
C LYS A 210 4.27 -25.68 5.22
N PRO A 211 4.66 -26.75 4.50
CA PRO A 211 4.02 -28.05 4.63
C PRO A 211 4.24 -28.62 6.04
N LYS A 212 3.27 -29.38 6.56
CA LYS A 212 3.40 -30.13 7.82
C LYS A 212 3.49 -31.62 7.49
N LYS A 213 4.55 -32.29 7.96
CA LYS A 213 4.83 -33.70 7.61
C LYS A 213 3.66 -34.65 7.97
N ASP A 214 2.89 -34.33 8.99
CA ASP A 214 1.87 -35.24 9.55
C ASP A 214 0.42 -34.81 9.28
N ASN A 215 0.18 -33.87 8.36
CA ASN A 215 -1.18 -33.44 7.99
C ASN A 215 -1.30 -33.22 6.47
N VAL A 216 -2.04 -34.09 5.78
CA VAL A 216 -2.27 -34.00 4.32
C VAL A 216 -3.05 -32.73 3.94
N LEU A 217 -3.87 -32.20 4.85
CA LEU A 217 -4.63 -30.95 4.69
C LEU A 217 -3.93 -29.79 5.41
N TRP A 218 -2.60 -29.71 5.33
CA TRP A 218 -1.79 -28.73 6.07
C TRP A 218 -2.16 -27.26 5.80
N TYR A 219 -2.92 -26.95 4.73
CA TYR A 219 -3.36 -25.60 4.35
C TYR A 219 -4.84 -25.30 4.68
N ASP A 220 -5.57 -26.23 5.32
CA ASP A 220 -7.01 -26.04 5.60
C ASP A 220 -7.31 -24.78 6.42
N ASN A 221 -6.45 -24.46 7.39
CA ASN A 221 -6.56 -23.26 8.21
C ASN A 221 -6.36 -21.98 7.39
N LEU A 222 -5.41 -21.98 6.45
CA LEU A 222 -5.19 -20.83 5.56
C LEU A 222 -6.40 -20.62 4.65
N ILE A 223 -6.96 -21.72 4.14
CA ILE A 223 -8.19 -21.73 3.34
C ILE A 223 -9.38 -21.18 4.12
N LYS A 224 -9.65 -21.74 5.31
CA LYS A 224 -10.73 -21.30 6.21
C LYS A 224 -10.55 -19.83 6.60
N LYS A 225 -9.33 -19.40 6.87
CA LYS A 225 -9.02 -17.99 7.18
C LYS A 225 -9.33 -17.10 5.97
N SER A 226 -8.93 -17.49 4.77
CA SER A 226 -9.23 -16.75 3.53
C SER A 226 -10.73 -16.58 3.29
N LEU A 227 -11.54 -17.60 3.57
CA LEU A 227 -13.00 -17.53 3.44
C LEU A 227 -13.64 -16.62 4.50
N ASN A 228 -13.11 -16.59 5.72
CA ASN A 228 -13.74 -15.91 6.85
C ASN A 228 -13.13 -14.54 7.19
N PHE A 229 -12.02 -14.16 6.54
CA PHE A 229 -11.33 -12.91 6.81
C PHE A 229 -12.23 -11.70 6.52
N LYS A 230 -12.12 -10.68 7.37
CA LYS A 230 -12.91 -9.44 7.33
C LYS A 230 -12.22 -8.40 6.46
N TYR A 231 -12.27 -8.60 5.14
CA TYR A 231 -11.52 -7.81 4.14
C TYR A 231 -11.86 -6.31 4.20
N THR A 232 -13.13 -5.97 4.11
CA THR A 232 -13.59 -4.57 4.07
C THR A 232 -13.28 -3.84 5.37
N GLU A 233 -13.59 -4.45 6.51
CA GLU A 233 -13.34 -3.88 7.84
C GLU A 233 -11.84 -3.70 8.09
N THR A 234 -11.02 -4.62 7.57
CA THR A 234 -9.56 -4.49 7.65
C THR A 234 -9.04 -3.35 6.77
N LEU A 235 -9.53 -3.22 5.54
CA LEU A 235 -9.18 -2.09 4.66
C LEU A 235 -9.52 -0.74 5.33
N GLU A 236 -10.71 -0.64 5.94
CA GLU A 236 -11.15 0.54 6.67
C GLU A 236 -10.30 0.80 7.93
N ALA A 237 -9.93 -0.25 8.67
CA ALA A 237 -9.05 -0.11 9.83
C ALA A 237 -7.68 0.44 9.44
N VAL A 238 -7.14 0.01 8.31
CA VAL A 238 -5.86 0.52 7.78
C VAL A 238 -5.99 1.98 7.34
N ALA A 239 -7.08 2.35 6.66
CA ALA A 239 -7.33 3.75 6.33
C ALA A 239 -7.42 4.63 7.58
N LYS A 240 -8.09 4.17 8.64
CA LYS A 240 -8.16 4.87 9.94
C LYS A 240 -6.78 5.02 10.59
N PHE A 241 -5.95 3.97 10.56
CA PHE A 241 -4.56 4.03 11.03
C PHE A 241 -3.75 5.08 10.27
N MET A 242 -3.84 5.08 8.93
CA MET A 242 -3.11 6.05 8.12
C MET A 242 -3.57 7.49 8.39
N ASN A 243 -4.88 7.71 8.41
CA ASN A 243 -5.48 9.02 8.65
C ASN A 243 -5.24 9.54 10.08
N PHE A 244 -5.05 8.65 11.06
CA PHE A 244 -4.68 9.07 12.41
C PHE A 244 -3.31 9.77 12.45
N TYR A 245 -2.33 9.27 11.70
CA TYR A 245 -0.99 9.87 11.68
C TYR A 245 -0.89 11.03 10.70
N LYS A 246 -1.49 10.90 9.50
CA LYS A 246 -1.53 11.93 8.47
C LYS A 246 -2.99 12.18 8.09
N PRO A 247 -3.63 13.23 8.65
CA PRO A 247 -5.02 13.56 8.34
C PRO A 247 -5.27 13.61 6.84
N ASP A 248 -6.45 13.14 6.44
CA ASP A 248 -6.88 13.13 5.05
C ASP A 248 -5.90 12.44 4.11
N PHE A 249 -5.15 11.42 4.54
CA PHE A 249 -4.23 10.69 3.67
C PHE A 249 -4.99 9.76 2.71
N ILE A 250 -5.91 8.97 3.24
CA ILE A 250 -6.88 8.16 2.51
C ILE A 250 -8.21 8.90 2.50
N ILE A 251 -8.60 9.44 1.34
CA ILE A 251 -9.91 10.08 1.11
C ILE A 251 -10.64 9.30 0.02
N GLU A 252 -11.92 9.05 0.21
CA GLU A 252 -12.80 8.55 -0.84
C GLU A 252 -12.94 9.58 -1.97
N CYS A 253 -12.92 9.12 -3.21
CA CYS A 253 -13.18 9.98 -4.35
C CYS A 253 -14.67 10.32 -4.45
N ASP A 254 -14.94 11.58 -4.75
CA ASP A 254 -16.26 12.18 -4.91
C ASP A 254 -16.88 11.96 -6.30
N CYS A 255 -16.16 11.34 -7.25
CA CYS A 255 -16.64 11.19 -8.63
C CYS A 255 -17.80 10.18 -8.81
N GLY A 256 -18.34 9.65 -7.71
CA GLY A 256 -19.54 8.80 -7.72
C GLY A 256 -19.34 7.39 -8.27
N LYS A 257 -18.11 7.04 -8.70
CA LYS A 257 -17.78 5.70 -9.18
C LYS A 257 -17.37 4.80 -8.02
N ASP A 258 -17.90 3.59 -8.00
CA ASP A 258 -17.39 2.51 -7.17
C ASP A 258 -16.24 1.84 -7.93
N PHE A 259 -15.10 1.68 -7.25
CA PHE A 259 -13.87 0.98 -7.69
C PHE A 259 -13.27 1.39 -9.05
#